data_AF-A0A819D3C9-F1
#
_entry.id   AF-A0A819D3C9-F1
#
_cell.length_a   1.000
_cell.length_b   1.000
_cell.length_c   1.000
_cell.angle_alpha   90.00
_cell.angle_beta   90.00
_cell.angle_gamma   90.00
#
_symmetry.space_group_name_H-M   'P 1'
#
loop_
_entity.id
_entity.type
_entity.pdbx_description
1 polymer ?
#
loop_
_entity_poly.entity_id
_entity_poly.type
_entity_poly.pdbx_seq_one_letter_code
_entity_poly.pdbx_strand_id
1 'polypeptide(L)'
;PFQVLVCSKCSGIGHFRNQCTQIQTTCKICCDLIDNPNQHTCSNIIKCAHCGNNHKSTSSTCPVIKAYRADLTRKILHPVPAPSDSSLINSNTNFISILRNPHQQASQPPTNNIMMEKLDDLIHKLSDVKDHLSSLSLKYEKFEQFMIEKNQSDQTLKLNLNSLSQTTNDLKHDVIYYRSKIDRQEKIISKLMVPMFTDLFQVFISQMSDVLDVTIYTNLKQKLEHYLIQMQKAREGENRNGGVLILVRAEYQVKRVVCDLPNVCVLDFVGEDELRICGVYAPDSKSWKWDNLTIYLAKKTVIFGDFNVDLNQDSTKAESLLSWADNQFLAPFTPDAPTSMRSNRVIDYALACGISIDIQNFNETRSGEKCSLEGLLSFH
;
A
#
# COMPACT_ATOMS: atom_id res chain seq x y z
N PRO A 1 5.51 -4.59 -18.52
CA PRO A 1 5.18 -6.02 -18.47
C PRO A 1 3.67 -6.20 -18.31
N PHE A 2 2.99 -6.86 -19.26
CA PHE A 2 1.52 -6.96 -19.29
C PHE A 2 0.93 -7.44 -17.96
N GLN A 3 0.07 -6.62 -17.33
CA GLN A 3 -0.71 -7.06 -16.18
C GLN A 3 -1.81 -8.02 -16.62
N VAL A 4 -2.00 -9.06 -15.81
CA VAL A 4 -2.94 -10.16 -16.10
C VAL A 4 -4.29 -9.78 -15.55
N LEU A 5 -5.33 -9.89 -16.38
CA LEU A 5 -6.71 -9.73 -15.93
C LEU A 5 -7.03 -10.79 -14.88
N VAL A 6 -7.37 -10.36 -13.66
CA VAL A 6 -7.82 -11.22 -12.56
C VAL A 6 -9.23 -10.80 -12.16
N CYS A 7 -10.17 -11.73 -12.19
CA CYS A 7 -11.57 -11.51 -11.85
C CYS A 7 -11.71 -11.05 -10.39
N SER A 8 -12.40 -9.93 -10.17
CA SER A 8 -12.62 -9.36 -8.83
C SER A 8 -13.48 -10.25 -7.91
N LYS A 9 -14.27 -11.18 -8.49
CA LYS A 9 -15.17 -12.09 -7.76
C LYS A 9 -14.51 -13.40 -7.35
N CYS A 10 -13.97 -14.16 -8.31
CA CYS A 10 -13.40 -15.49 -8.03
C CYS A 10 -11.88 -15.49 -7.88
N SER A 11 -11.22 -14.34 -8.10
CA SER A 11 -9.76 -14.27 -8.25
C SER A 11 -9.21 -15.14 -9.39
N GLY A 12 -10.03 -15.55 -10.35
CA GLY A 12 -9.63 -16.35 -11.51
C GLY A 12 -9.00 -15.50 -12.62
N ILE A 13 -8.16 -16.11 -13.44
CA ILE A 13 -7.43 -15.42 -14.51
C ILE A 13 -8.32 -15.29 -15.76
N GLY A 14 -8.22 -14.17 -16.47
CA GLY A 14 -8.62 -14.04 -17.87
C GLY A 14 -10.09 -13.69 -18.13
N HIS A 15 -10.86 -13.27 -17.11
CA HIS A 15 -12.25 -12.86 -17.29
C HIS A 15 -12.68 -11.77 -16.29
N PHE A 16 -13.73 -11.02 -16.65
CA PHE A 16 -14.36 -10.01 -15.79
C PHE A 16 -15.43 -10.62 -14.88
N ARG A 17 -15.82 -9.91 -13.80
CA ARG A 17 -16.84 -10.38 -12.84
C ARG A 17 -18.20 -10.68 -13.48
N ASN A 18 -18.61 -9.88 -14.47
CA ASN A 18 -19.87 -10.08 -15.20
C ASN A 18 -19.89 -11.35 -16.07
N GLN A 19 -18.71 -11.89 -16.40
CA GLN A 19 -18.53 -13.14 -17.13
C GLN A 19 -18.20 -14.31 -16.20
N CYS A 20 -18.14 -14.07 -14.89
CA CYS A 20 -17.79 -15.07 -13.91
C CYS A 20 -18.97 -16.01 -13.64
N THR A 21 -18.77 -17.31 -13.90
CA THR A 21 -19.79 -18.35 -13.65
C THR A 21 -19.81 -18.81 -12.19
N GLN A 22 -18.83 -18.41 -11.38
CA GLN A 22 -18.74 -18.79 -9.98
C GLN A 22 -19.86 -18.12 -9.18
N ILE A 23 -20.63 -18.90 -8.42
CA ILE A 23 -21.74 -18.39 -7.60
C ILE A 23 -21.18 -17.60 -6.40
N GLN A 24 -20.24 -18.20 -5.68
CA GLN A 24 -19.59 -17.66 -4.48
C GLN A 24 -18.45 -16.70 -4.81
N THR A 25 -18.20 -15.73 -3.92
CA THR A 25 -17.09 -14.79 -4.02
C THR A 25 -15.88 -15.35 -3.28
N THR A 26 -14.68 -15.21 -3.82
CA THR A 26 -13.45 -15.68 -3.18
C THR A 26 -12.86 -14.57 -2.33
N CYS A 27 -12.48 -14.87 -1.08
CA CYS A 27 -11.77 -13.94 -0.20
C CYS A 27 -10.44 -13.51 -0.83
N LYS A 28 -10.18 -12.21 -0.93
CA LYS A 28 -8.92 -11.69 -1.53
C LYS A 28 -7.68 -11.94 -0.67
N ILE A 29 -7.86 -12.23 0.61
CA ILE A 29 -6.76 -12.43 1.57
C ILE A 29 -6.49 -13.93 1.74
N CYS A 30 -7.49 -14.69 2.20
CA CYS A 30 -7.30 -16.11 2.51
C CYS A 30 -7.69 -17.08 1.38
N CYS A 31 -8.31 -16.57 0.31
CA CYS A 31 -8.82 -17.36 -0.82
C CYS A 31 -9.94 -18.38 -0.50
N ASP A 32 -10.61 -18.25 0.65
CA ASP A 32 -11.79 -19.06 0.95
C ASP A 32 -13.01 -18.62 0.12
N LEU A 33 -13.90 -19.56 -0.19
CA LEU A 33 -15.17 -19.27 -0.86
C LEU A 33 -16.18 -18.69 0.14
N ILE A 34 -16.84 -17.61 -0.25
CA ILE A 34 -17.73 -16.81 0.59
C ILE A 34 -19.06 -16.60 -0.12
N ASP A 35 -20.17 -16.90 0.56
CA ASP A 35 -21.51 -16.55 0.11
C ASP A 35 -21.82 -15.06 0.29
N ASN A 36 -21.46 -14.49 1.45
CA ASN A 36 -21.65 -13.08 1.77
C ASN A 36 -20.36 -12.44 2.33
N PRO A 37 -19.78 -11.44 1.64
CA PRO A 37 -18.57 -10.74 2.08
C PRO A 37 -18.68 -10.14 3.50
N ASN A 38 -19.88 -9.71 3.90
CA ASN A 38 -20.12 -9.04 5.18
C ASN A 38 -20.19 -10.00 6.38
N GLN A 39 -20.27 -11.31 6.13
CA GLN A 39 -20.36 -12.33 7.18
C GLN A 39 -19.12 -13.23 7.25
N HIS A 40 -18.11 -12.95 6.40
CA HIS A 40 -16.90 -13.73 6.33
C HIS A 40 -15.97 -13.44 7.50
N THR A 41 -15.59 -14.48 8.25
CA THR A 41 -14.50 -14.42 9.22
C THR A 41 -13.19 -14.82 8.52
N CYS A 42 -12.44 -13.83 8.05
CA CYS A 42 -11.17 -14.06 7.36
C CYS A 42 -10.11 -14.62 8.31
N SER A 43 -9.38 -15.64 7.86
CA SER A 43 -8.24 -16.19 8.61
C SER A 43 -7.03 -15.23 8.65
N ASN A 44 -7.04 -14.16 7.87
CA ASN A 44 -5.95 -13.17 7.71
C ASN A 44 -4.61 -13.76 7.26
N ILE A 45 -4.58 -15.02 6.84
CA ILE A 45 -3.40 -15.64 6.24
C ILE A 45 -3.44 -15.32 4.75
N ILE A 46 -2.47 -14.53 4.26
CA ILE A 46 -2.35 -14.20 2.84
C ILE A 46 -2.07 -15.48 2.06
N LYS A 47 -2.95 -15.80 1.11
CA LYS A 47 -2.79 -16.91 0.17
C LYS A 47 -3.07 -16.46 -1.26
N CYS A 48 -2.37 -17.06 -2.20
CA CYS A 48 -2.60 -16.89 -3.62
C CYS A 48 -3.61 -17.91 -4.14
N ALA A 49 -4.67 -17.44 -4.82
CA ALA A 49 -5.70 -18.30 -5.42
C ALA A 49 -5.16 -19.18 -6.56
N HIS A 50 -3.99 -18.85 -7.11
CA HIS A 50 -3.42 -19.56 -8.26
C HIS A 50 -2.38 -20.61 -7.87
N CYS A 51 -1.51 -20.30 -6.91
CA CYS A 51 -0.38 -21.16 -6.56
C CYS A 51 -0.33 -21.55 -5.08
N GLY A 52 -1.28 -21.09 -4.25
CA GLY A 52 -1.38 -21.42 -2.82
C GLY A 52 -0.33 -20.79 -1.91
N ASN A 53 0.64 -20.05 -2.45
CA ASN A 53 1.74 -19.45 -1.68
C ASN A 53 1.33 -18.16 -0.96
N ASN A 54 2.20 -17.69 -0.06
CA ASN A 54 2.00 -16.52 0.80
C ASN A 54 2.23 -15.18 0.07
N HIS A 55 1.44 -14.91 -0.96
CA HIS A 55 1.39 -13.61 -1.63
C HIS A 55 0.00 -13.37 -2.23
N LYS A 56 -0.28 -12.14 -2.68
CA LYS A 56 -1.55 -11.80 -3.33
C LYS A 56 -1.72 -12.52 -4.67
N SER A 57 -2.94 -12.84 -5.05
CA SER A 57 -3.27 -13.47 -6.34
C SER A 57 -2.89 -12.61 -7.55
N THR A 58 -2.89 -11.29 -7.39
CA THR A 58 -2.47 -10.32 -8.42
C THR A 58 -0.96 -10.08 -8.46
N SER A 59 -0.19 -10.67 -7.55
CA SER A 59 1.24 -10.40 -7.40
C SER A 59 2.04 -10.74 -8.67
N SER A 60 2.91 -9.83 -9.07
CA SER A 60 3.89 -10.04 -10.15
C SER A 60 4.87 -11.18 -9.87
N THR A 61 5.06 -11.53 -8.59
CA THR A 61 5.93 -12.63 -8.13
C THR A 61 5.26 -14.01 -8.21
N CYS A 62 3.96 -14.09 -8.48
CA CYS A 62 3.26 -15.37 -8.59
C CYS A 62 3.76 -16.18 -9.80
N PRO A 63 4.23 -17.43 -9.63
CA PRO A 63 4.75 -18.24 -10.74
C PRO A 63 3.68 -18.54 -11.80
N VAL A 64 2.41 -18.71 -11.41
CA VAL A 64 1.30 -18.96 -12.33
C VAL A 64 0.99 -17.71 -13.16
N ILE A 65 0.93 -16.53 -12.53
CA ILE A 65 0.77 -15.25 -13.24
C ILE A 65 1.95 -15.01 -14.17
N LYS A 66 3.19 -15.29 -13.73
CA LYS A 66 4.40 -15.15 -14.55
C LYS A 66 4.36 -16.07 -15.78
N ALA A 67 3.96 -17.32 -15.61
CA ALA A 67 3.81 -18.27 -16.72
C ALA A 67 2.70 -17.82 -17.69
N TYR A 68 1.56 -17.39 -17.18
CA TYR A 68 0.45 -16.88 -17.99
C TYR A 68 0.83 -15.63 -18.79
N ARG A 69 1.60 -14.71 -18.19
CA ARG A 69 2.18 -13.54 -18.88
C ARG A 69 3.13 -13.96 -20.00
N ALA A 70 4.01 -14.93 -19.73
CA ALA A 70 4.94 -15.44 -20.73
C ALA A 70 4.21 -16.07 -21.91
N ASP A 71 3.11 -16.80 -21.66
CA ASP A 71 2.26 -17.39 -22.69
C ASP A 71 1.49 -16.35 -23.51
N LEU A 72 0.92 -15.33 -22.87
CA LEU A 72 0.29 -14.19 -23.54
C LEU A 72 1.29 -13.47 -24.45
N THR A 73 2.47 -13.18 -23.92
CA THR A 73 3.55 -12.52 -24.67
C THR A 73 4.01 -13.39 -25.84
N ARG A 74 4.13 -14.70 -25.66
CA ARG A 74 4.46 -15.65 -26.73
C ARG A 74 3.40 -15.68 -27.83
N LYS A 75 2.11 -15.70 -27.47
CA LYS A 75 1.00 -15.69 -28.44
C LYS A 75 0.93 -14.41 -29.27
N ILE A 76 1.33 -13.28 -28.70
CA ILE A 76 1.37 -11.98 -29.38
C ILE A 76 2.60 -11.88 -30.29
N LEU A 77 3.78 -12.28 -29.81
CA LEU A 77 5.04 -12.20 -30.56
C LEU A 77 5.19 -13.31 -31.62
N HIS A 78 4.54 -14.45 -31.41
CA HIS A 78 4.55 -15.59 -32.32
C HIS A 78 3.14 -16.19 -32.43
N PRO A 79 2.30 -15.73 -33.38
CA PRO A 79 1.06 -16.41 -33.71
C PRO A 79 1.40 -17.73 -34.44
N VAL A 80 1.64 -18.80 -33.68
CA VAL A 80 2.00 -20.12 -34.23
C VAL A 80 0.74 -20.97 -34.45
N PRO A 81 0.63 -21.73 -35.56
CA PRO A 81 -0.45 -22.69 -35.80
C PRO A 81 -0.49 -23.83 -34.76
N ALA A 82 -1.63 -24.52 -34.69
CA ALA A 82 -1.99 -25.59 -33.74
C ALA A 82 -0.95 -26.75 -33.61
N PRO A 83 -1.03 -27.55 -32.51
CA PRO A 83 0.14 -28.14 -31.85
C PRO A 83 0.44 -29.61 -32.21
N SER A 84 1.66 -30.06 -31.86
CA SER A 84 2.04 -31.46 -31.72
C SER A 84 2.84 -31.70 -30.42
N ASP A 85 2.54 -32.84 -29.78
CA ASP A 85 2.90 -33.32 -28.44
C ASP A 85 4.39 -33.63 -28.14
N SER A 86 4.66 -33.98 -26.86
CA SER A 86 5.80 -34.71 -26.24
C SER A 86 6.95 -33.87 -25.64
N SER A 87 7.65 -34.24 -24.55
CA SER A 87 7.47 -35.17 -23.41
C SER A 87 8.59 -34.92 -22.37
N LEU A 88 8.33 -35.28 -21.11
CA LEU A 88 9.20 -35.35 -19.90
C LEU A 88 10.63 -35.88 -20.10
N ILE A 89 11.60 -35.44 -19.25
CA ILE A 89 12.72 -36.24 -18.68
C ILE A 89 13.14 -35.68 -17.29
N ASN A 90 13.47 -36.60 -16.37
CA ASN A 90 13.84 -36.45 -14.95
C ASN A 90 15.33 -36.83 -14.75
N SER A 91 16.02 -36.39 -13.68
CA SER A 91 17.37 -36.87 -13.32
C SER A 91 17.70 -36.73 -11.81
N ASN A 92 18.20 -37.81 -11.22
CA ASN A 92 18.72 -37.96 -9.84
C ASN A 92 20.22 -38.34 -9.89
N THR A 93 21.02 -37.95 -8.89
CA THR A 93 22.39 -38.46 -8.65
C THR A 93 22.73 -38.57 -7.16
N ASN A 94 23.35 -39.70 -6.77
CA ASN A 94 23.96 -40.01 -5.46
C ASN A 94 25.51 -39.98 -5.55
N PHE A 95 26.22 -39.73 -4.44
CA PHE A 95 27.67 -39.99 -4.29
C PHE A 95 28.05 -40.52 -2.88
N ILE A 96 29.10 -41.35 -2.84
CA ILE A 96 29.62 -42.18 -1.73
C ILE A 96 30.90 -41.58 -1.09
N SER A 97 31.19 -42.03 0.13
CA SER A 97 32.22 -41.79 1.17
C SER A 97 33.72 -42.05 0.85
N ILE A 98 34.64 -41.73 1.81
CA ILE A 98 35.86 -42.50 2.22
C ILE A 98 36.52 -41.99 3.55
N LEU A 99 37.05 -42.93 4.35
CA LEU A 99 37.82 -42.89 5.63
C LEU A 99 39.34 -42.58 5.48
N ARG A 100 40.02 -42.10 6.56
CA ARG A 100 41.11 -42.81 7.31
C ARG A 100 41.94 -41.96 8.32
N ASN A 101 42.22 -42.56 9.49
CA ASN A 101 43.37 -42.38 10.42
C ASN A 101 44.40 -43.53 10.14
N PRO A 102 45.63 -43.70 10.74
CA PRO A 102 45.98 -43.53 12.19
C PRO A 102 47.50 -43.28 12.57
N HIS A 103 47.77 -43.31 13.89
CA HIS A 103 48.88 -44.01 14.62
C HIS A 103 49.88 -43.26 15.54
N GLN A 104 50.29 -44.00 16.60
CA GLN A 104 51.04 -43.70 17.84
C GLN A 104 52.48 -44.27 17.83
N GLN A 105 53.32 -43.85 18.80
CA GLN A 105 54.35 -44.59 19.61
C GLN A 105 55.41 -43.59 20.13
N ALA A 106 56.28 -43.76 21.14
CA ALA A 106 56.42 -44.53 22.40
C ALA A 106 57.69 -43.97 23.13
N SER A 107 57.88 -44.30 24.41
CA SER A 107 58.76 -43.70 25.45
C SER A 107 60.16 -44.34 25.68
N GLN A 108 61.10 -43.64 26.35
CA GLN A 108 62.10 -44.21 27.30
C GLN A 108 62.57 -43.21 28.41
N PRO A 109 63.06 -43.67 29.60
CA PRO A 109 63.30 -42.86 30.80
C PRO A 109 64.79 -42.69 31.21
N PRO A 110 65.08 -41.86 32.25
CA PRO A 110 65.93 -42.32 33.34
C PRO A 110 65.42 -41.93 34.75
N THR A 111 66.00 -42.63 35.73
CA THR A 111 65.74 -42.62 37.17
C THR A 111 65.92 -41.27 37.86
N ASN A 112 64.87 -40.78 38.51
CA ASN A 112 64.93 -39.98 39.74
C ASN A 112 63.66 -40.25 40.55
N ASN A 113 63.71 -40.00 41.86
CA ASN A 113 62.71 -40.40 42.85
C ASN A 113 61.25 -40.24 42.39
N ILE A 114 60.68 -41.31 41.81
CA ILE A 114 59.31 -41.38 41.28
C ILE A 114 58.28 -40.94 42.33
N MET A 115 58.58 -41.16 43.61
CA MET A 115 57.71 -40.76 44.71
C MET A 115 57.74 -39.24 44.96
N MET A 116 58.90 -38.58 44.80
CA MET A 116 59.02 -37.12 44.94
C MET A 116 58.46 -36.40 43.73
N GLU A 117 58.69 -36.89 42.51
CA GLU A 117 58.06 -36.33 41.31
C GLU A 117 56.54 -36.45 41.34
N LYS A 118 56.00 -37.59 41.82
CA LYS A 118 54.55 -37.74 42.03
C LYS A 118 54.01 -36.84 43.13
N LEU A 119 54.80 -36.54 44.16
CA LEU A 119 54.40 -35.63 45.24
C LEU A 119 54.39 -34.18 44.75
N ASP A 120 55.42 -33.76 44.01
CA ASP A 120 55.48 -32.43 43.39
C ASP A 120 54.36 -32.25 42.36
N ASP A 121 54.09 -33.27 41.53
CA ASP A 121 52.96 -33.28 40.59
C ASP A 121 51.61 -33.21 41.34
N LEU A 122 51.48 -33.85 42.50
CA LEU A 122 50.29 -33.74 43.34
C LEU A 122 50.14 -32.34 43.95
N ILE A 123 51.23 -31.74 44.42
CA ILE A 123 51.25 -30.38 44.98
C ILE A 123 50.89 -29.36 43.91
N HIS A 124 51.44 -29.49 42.69
CA HIS A 124 51.07 -28.66 41.55
C HIS A 124 49.59 -28.84 41.19
N LYS A 125 49.09 -30.07 41.09
CA LYS A 125 47.66 -30.32 40.84
C LYS A 125 46.75 -29.75 41.93
N LEU A 126 47.15 -29.82 43.19
CA LEU A 126 46.40 -29.20 44.30
C LEU A 126 46.43 -27.67 44.24
N SER A 127 47.56 -27.09 43.83
CA SER A 127 47.67 -25.65 43.57
C SER A 127 46.77 -25.22 42.41
N ASP A 128 46.78 -25.95 41.30
CA ASP A 128 45.91 -25.70 40.15
C ASP A 128 44.43 -25.78 40.53
N VAL A 129 44.05 -26.79 41.33
CA VAL A 129 42.68 -26.93 41.84
C VAL A 129 42.30 -25.74 42.72
N LYS A 130 43.20 -25.28 43.59
CA LYS A 130 42.98 -24.10 44.43
C LYS A 130 42.79 -22.85 43.58
N ASP A 131 43.64 -22.61 42.59
CA ASP A 131 43.55 -21.46 41.70
C ASP A 131 42.27 -21.52 40.85
N HIS A 132 41.86 -22.71 40.42
CA HIS A 132 40.61 -22.91 39.71
C HIS A 132 39.39 -22.62 40.59
N LEU A 133 39.41 -23.06 41.86
CA LEU A 133 38.36 -22.75 42.84
C LEU A 133 38.28 -21.25 43.14
N SER A 134 39.42 -20.58 43.30
CA SER A 134 39.47 -19.11 43.48
C SER A 134 38.94 -18.36 42.24
N SER A 135 39.30 -18.81 41.03
CA SER A 135 38.77 -18.25 39.77
C SER A 135 37.25 -18.46 39.67
N LEU A 136 36.77 -19.65 40.04
CA LEU A 136 35.34 -19.97 40.03
C LEU A 136 34.56 -19.09 41.02
N SER A 137 35.09 -18.90 42.22
CA SER A 137 34.51 -18.01 43.24
C SER A 137 34.37 -16.58 42.72
N LEU A 138 35.42 -16.04 42.08
CA LEU A 138 35.39 -14.69 41.53
C LEU A 138 34.38 -14.56 40.37
N LYS A 139 34.27 -15.59 39.52
CA LYS A 139 33.27 -15.62 38.43
C LYS A 139 31.84 -15.66 38.98
N TYR A 140 31.64 -16.41 40.07
CA TYR A 140 30.34 -16.49 40.73
C TYR A 140 29.92 -15.14 41.33
N GLU A 141 30.83 -14.45 42.01
CA GLU A 141 30.58 -13.10 42.56
C GLU A 141 30.23 -12.08 41.46
N LYS A 142 30.99 -12.09 40.34
CA LYS A 142 30.67 -11.24 39.18
C LYS A 142 29.31 -11.55 38.57
N PHE A 143 28.93 -12.83 38.55
CA PHE A 143 27.62 -13.24 38.06
C PHE A 143 26.49 -12.76 38.98
N GLU A 144 26.65 -12.87 40.30
CA GLU A 144 25.68 -12.32 41.25
C GLU A 144 25.52 -10.80 41.10
N GLN A 145 26.63 -10.08 40.98
CA GLN A 145 26.62 -8.63 40.73
C GLN A 145 25.87 -8.28 39.44
N PHE A 146 26.14 -9.01 38.36
CA PHE A 146 25.43 -8.86 37.09
C PHE A 146 23.92 -9.11 37.23
N MET A 147 23.51 -10.14 37.97
CA MET A 147 22.10 -10.45 38.21
C MET A 147 21.39 -9.33 38.99
N ILE A 148 22.06 -8.72 39.96
CA ILE A 148 21.54 -7.57 40.72
C ILE A 148 21.36 -6.36 39.80
N GLU A 149 22.38 -5.99 39.04
CA GLU A 149 22.34 -4.86 38.10
C GLU A 149 21.27 -5.06 37.02
N LYS A 150 21.16 -6.27 36.49
CA LYS A 150 20.15 -6.61 35.49
C LYS A 150 18.73 -6.47 36.04
N ASN A 151 18.48 -6.95 37.26
CA ASN A 151 17.18 -6.79 37.93
C ASN A 151 16.83 -5.32 38.18
N GLN A 152 17.79 -4.49 38.60
CA GLN A 152 17.56 -3.05 38.79
C GLN A 152 17.26 -2.34 37.47
N SER A 153 17.99 -2.70 36.40
CA SER A 153 17.74 -2.18 35.05
C SER A 153 16.34 -2.55 34.55
N ASP A 154 15.93 -3.80 34.74
CA ASP A 154 14.61 -4.30 34.32
C ASP A 154 13.47 -3.64 35.10
N GLN A 155 13.66 -3.36 36.40
CA GLN A 155 12.71 -2.58 37.20
C GLN A 155 12.57 -1.14 36.67
N THR A 156 13.70 -0.50 36.33
CA THR A 156 13.70 0.86 35.77
C THR A 156 12.97 0.91 34.42
N LEU A 157 13.23 -0.07 33.54
CA LEU A 157 12.53 -0.20 32.27
C LEU A 157 11.02 -0.39 32.46
N LYS A 158 10.61 -1.20 33.43
CA LYS A 158 9.19 -1.42 33.73
C LYS A 158 8.49 -0.14 34.19
N LEU A 159 9.14 0.66 35.03
CA LEU A 159 8.60 1.97 35.45
C LEU A 159 8.46 2.94 34.27
N ASN A 160 9.48 3.00 33.41
CA ASN A 160 9.44 3.85 32.21
C ASN A 160 8.34 3.42 31.23
N LEU A 161 8.16 2.12 31.01
CA LEU A 161 7.08 1.59 30.17
C LEU A 161 5.69 1.91 30.73
N ASN A 162 5.51 1.80 32.05
CA ASN A 162 4.25 2.16 32.69
C ASN A 162 3.94 3.66 32.54
N SER A 163 4.95 4.52 32.76
CA SER A 163 4.82 5.97 32.56
C SER A 163 4.45 6.30 31.11
N LEU A 164 5.15 5.71 30.14
CA LEU A 164 4.85 5.91 28.71
C LEU A 164 3.44 5.42 28.34
N SER A 165 3.01 4.28 28.88
CA SER A 165 1.66 3.77 28.68
C SER A 165 0.61 4.74 29.23
N GLN A 166 0.88 5.37 30.36
CA GLN A 166 -0.04 6.34 30.96
C GLN A 166 -0.12 7.62 30.11
N THR A 167 1.03 8.18 29.72
CA THR A 167 1.08 9.35 28.82
C THR A 167 0.39 9.08 27.48
N THR A 168 0.52 7.87 26.94
CA THR A 168 -0.14 7.48 25.69
C THR A 168 -1.67 7.45 25.84
N ASN A 169 -2.17 6.96 26.99
CA ASN A 169 -3.60 6.95 27.28
C ASN A 169 -4.15 8.37 27.46
N ASP A 170 -3.40 9.24 28.14
CA ASP A 170 -3.78 10.64 28.32
C ASP A 170 -3.84 11.37 26.97
N LEU A 171 -2.81 11.22 26.12
CA LEU A 171 -2.81 11.77 24.76
C LEU A 171 -4.00 11.26 23.92
N LYS A 172 -4.34 9.98 24.05
CA LYS A 172 -5.48 9.39 23.35
C LYS A 172 -6.79 10.07 23.77
N HIS A 173 -6.96 10.35 25.06
CA HIS A 173 -8.12 11.11 25.55
C HIS A 173 -8.13 12.54 25.02
N ASP A 174 -7.00 13.23 25.02
CA ASP A 174 -6.89 14.60 24.48
C ASP A 174 -7.23 14.64 22.98
N VAL A 175 -6.71 13.71 22.19
CA VAL A 175 -7.00 13.61 20.75
C VAL A 175 -8.51 13.42 20.51
N ILE A 176 -9.15 12.53 21.27
CA ILE A 176 -10.60 12.33 21.17
C ILE A 176 -11.36 13.60 21.55
N TYR A 177 -10.95 14.28 22.62
CA TYR A 177 -11.55 15.52 23.08
C TYR A 177 -11.45 16.62 22.03
N TYR A 178 -10.24 16.90 21.52
CA TYR A 178 -10.04 17.94 20.51
C TYR A 178 -10.73 17.61 19.18
N ARG A 179 -10.73 16.34 18.76
CA ARG A 179 -11.48 15.90 17.58
C ARG A 179 -12.96 16.22 17.70
N SER A 180 -13.58 15.93 18.85
CA SER A 180 -15.00 16.25 19.08
C SER A 180 -15.29 17.76 19.01
N LYS A 181 -14.34 18.60 19.48
CA LYS A 181 -14.46 20.06 19.43
C LYS A 181 -14.32 20.59 18.00
N ILE A 182 -13.38 20.05 17.23
CA ILE A 182 -13.19 20.37 15.81
C ILE A 182 -14.44 19.98 15.02
N ASP A 183 -14.94 18.75 15.17
CA ASP A 183 -16.16 18.28 14.48
C ASP A 183 -17.37 19.18 14.78
N ARG A 184 -17.48 19.66 16.03
CA ARG A 184 -18.53 20.61 16.41
C ARG A 184 -18.36 21.97 15.74
N GLN A 185 -17.14 22.50 15.69
CA GLN A 185 -16.84 23.76 15.02
C GLN A 185 -17.09 23.66 13.51
N GLU A 186 -16.64 22.59 12.87
CA GLU A 186 -16.91 22.32 11.45
C GLU A 186 -18.41 22.22 11.17
N LYS A 187 -19.19 21.56 12.03
CA LYS A 187 -20.66 21.52 11.90
C LYS A 187 -21.28 22.91 12.01
N ILE A 188 -20.85 23.75 12.95
CA ILE A 188 -21.35 25.13 13.09
C ILE A 188 -20.99 25.93 11.83
N ILE A 189 -19.75 25.84 11.35
CA ILE A 189 -19.31 26.56 10.16
C ILE A 189 -20.11 26.10 8.94
N SER A 190 -20.16 24.80 8.68
CA SER A 190 -20.78 24.24 7.47
C SER A 190 -22.31 24.32 7.45
N LYS A 191 -22.97 24.15 8.60
CA LYS A 191 -24.45 24.11 8.68
C LYS A 191 -25.09 25.45 9.01
N LEU A 192 -24.37 26.36 9.66
CA LEU A 192 -24.93 27.64 10.10
C LEU A 192 -24.25 28.80 9.40
N MET A 193 -22.94 28.96 9.55
CA MET A 193 -22.24 30.16 9.07
C MET A 193 -22.24 30.22 7.54
N VAL A 194 -21.89 29.13 6.86
CA VAL A 194 -21.80 29.10 5.39
C VAL A 194 -23.17 29.38 4.73
N PRO A 195 -24.28 28.73 5.10
CA PRO A 195 -25.61 29.06 4.57
C PRO A 195 -26.00 30.51 4.87
N MET A 196 -25.81 30.97 6.11
CA MET A 196 -26.16 32.35 6.50
C MET A 196 -25.43 33.39 5.65
N PHE A 197 -24.12 33.24 5.42
CA PHE A 197 -23.37 34.15 4.54
C PHE A 197 -23.78 34.02 3.07
N THR A 198 -24.09 32.81 2.61
CA THR A 198 -24.59 32.57 1.25
C THR A 198 -25.89 33.35 1.03
N ASP A 199 -26.85 33.23 1.94
CA ASP A 199 -28.14 33.91 1.88
C ASP A 199 -27.96 35.43 1.96
N LEU A 200 -27.12 35.91 2.88
CA LEU A 200 -26.80 37.32 3.04
C LEU A 200 -26.20 37.92 1.75
N PHE A 201 -25.25 37.23 1.13
CA PHE A 201 -24.64 37.68 -0.14
C PHE A 201 -25.65 37.65 -1.29
N GLN A 202 -26.53 36.67 -1.36
CA GLN A 202 -27.59 36.64 -2.37
C GLN A 202 -28.54 37.83 -2.21
N VAL A 203 -28.94 38.17 -0.98
CA VAL A 203 -29.77 39.34 -0.69
C VAL A 203 -29.06 40.62 -1.12
N PHE A 204 -27.79 40.80 -0.75
CA PHE A 204 -27.02 41.98 -1.16
C PHE A 204 -26.86 42.10 -2.68
N ILE A 205 -26.55 41.00 -3.37
CA ILE A 205 -26.44 40.99 -4.84
C ILE A 205 -27.78 41.38 -5.48
N SER A 206 -28.91 40.86 -4.97
CA SER A 206 -30.24 41.15 -5.50
C SER A 206 -30.66 42.62 -5.30
N GLN A 207 -30.30 43.23 -4.17
CA GLN A 207 -30.60 44.64 -3.88
C GLN A 207 -29.69 45.59 -4.67
N MET A 208 -28.47 45.16 -5.01
CA MET A 208 -27.52 45.96 -5.80
C MET A 208 -27.83 46.00 -7.29
N SER A 209 -28.72 45.14 -7.81
CA SER A 209 -29.18 45.22 -9.20
C SER A 209 -29.99 46.49 -9.51
N ASP A 210 -30.56 47.15 -8.50
CA ASP A 210 -31.51 48.26 -8.65
C ASP A 210 -30.89 49.65 -8.47
N VAL A 211 -29.57 49.77 -8.24
CA VAL A 211 -28.90 51.05 -7.93
C VAL A 211 -28.02 51.55 -9.08
N LEU A 212 -28.18 52.83 -9.43
CA LEU A 212 -27.73 53.48 -10.68
C LEU A 212 -26.22 53.79 -10.82
N ASP A 213 -25.38 53.58 -9.81
CA ASP A 213 -23.95 53.97 -9.89
C ASP A 213 -23.08 52.82 -10.40
N VAL A 214 -22.93 52.74 -11.72
CA VAL A 214 -22.55 51.51 -12.44
C VAL A 214 -21.16 50.98 -12.07
N THR A 215 -20.19 51.82 -11.70
CA THR A 215 -18.76 51.43 -11.67
C THR A 215 -18.28 50.86 -10.33
N ILE A 216 -18.69 51.45 -9.20
CA ILE A 216 -18.34 50.93 -7.86
C ILE A 216 -19.13 49.65 -7.57
N TYR A 217 -20.37 49.60 -8.05
CA TYR A 217 -21.28 48.48 -7.84
C TYR A 217 -20.90 47.25 -8.65
N THR A 218 -20.41 47.39 -9.89
CA THR A 218 -19.90 46.23 -10.65
C THR A 218 -18.70 45.59 -9.96
N ASN A 219 -17.76 46.37 -9.42
CA ASN A 219 -16.59 45.84 -8.73
C ASN A 219 -16.98 45.09 -7.44
N LEU A 220 -17.91 45.66 -6.66
CA LEU A 220 -18.39 45.04 -5.42
C LEU A 220 -19.23 43.78 -5.71
N LYS A 221 -20.12 43.81 -6.71
CA LYS A 221 -20.90 42.66 -7.15
C LYS A 221 -20.00 41.50 -7.61
N GLN A 222 -19.00 41.78 -8.45
CA GLN A 222 -18.03 40.76 -8.88
C GLN A 222 -17.27 40.14 -7.69
N LYS A 223 -16.88 40.93 -6.70
CA LYS A 223 -16.25 40.43 -5.47
C LYS A 223 -17.19 39.54 -4.67
N LEU A 224 -18.45 39.95 -4.50
CA LEU A 224 -19.46 39.18 -3.76
C LEU A 224 -19.80 37.86 -4.47
N GLU A 225 -19.96 37.87 -5.79
CA GLU A 225 -20.15 36.67 -6.61
C GLU A 225 -18.94 35.73 -6.49
N HIS A 226 -17.72 36.28 -6.50
CA HIS A 226 -16.50 35.50 -6.30
C HIS A 226 -16.45 34.84 -4.91
N TYR A 227 -16.82 35.57 -3.85
CA TYR A 227 -16.91 35.01 -2.49
C TYR A 227 -17.99 33.94 -2.39
N LEU A 228 -19.16 34.14 -3.00
CA LEU A 228 -20.25 33.16 -3.05
C LEU A 228 -19.78 31.83 -3.68
N ILE A 229 -19.10 31.90 -4.83
CA ILE A 229 -18.52 30.74 -5.52
C ILE A 229 -17.49 30.05 -4.61
N GLN A 230 -16.62 30.81 -3.94
CA GLN A 230 -15.63 30.22 -3.04
C GLN A 230 -16.27 29.54 -1.82
N MET A 231 -17.36 30.09 -1.28
CA MET A 231 -18.09 29.49 -0.16
C MET A 231 -18.86 28.24 -0.58
N GLN A 232 -19.43 28.21 -1.79
CA GLN A 232 -20.04 27.01 -2.37
C GLN A 232 -19.01 25.89 -2.58
N LYS A 233 -17.85 26.22 -3.15
CA LYS A 233 -16.74 25.26 -3.30
C LYS A 233 -16.25 24.70 -1.97
N ALA A 234 -16.12 25.57 -0.95
CA ALA A 234 -15.75 25.15 0.40
C ALA A 234 -16.82 24.24 1.04
N ARG A 235 -18.10 24.50 0.80
CA ARG A 235 -19.22 23.67 1.25
C ARG A 235 -19.21 22.28 0.61
N GLU A 236 -18.81 22.20 -0.65
CA GLU A 236 -18.78 20.97 -1.45
C GLU A 236 -17.51 20.12 -1.25
N GLY A 237 -16.58 20.59 -0.40
CA GLY A 237 -15.31 19.92 -0.15
C GLY A 237 -14.34 19.98 -1.34
N GLU A 238 -14.57 20.91 -2.28
CA GLU A 238 -13.65 21.18 -3.38
C GLU A 238 -12.47 21.98 -2.81
N ASN A 239 -11.35 21.29 -2.58
CA ASN A 239 -10.13 21.92 -2.11
C ASN A 239 -9.77 23.10 -3.05
N ARG A 240 -9.64 24.31 -2.48
CA ARG A 240 -9.03 25.48 -3.16
C ARG A 240 -7.64 25.18 -3.75
N ASN A 241 -6.97 24.12 -3.25
CA ASN A 241 -5.60 23.71 -3.57
C ASN A 241 -5.50 22.28 -4.14
N GLY A 242 -6.63 21.60 -4.41
CA GLY A 242 -6.67 20.21 -4.83
C GLY A 242 -7.12 20.14 -6.28
N GLY A 243 -6.34 19.47 -7.12
CA GLY A 243 -6.62 19.38 -8.53
C GLY A 243 -5.74 18.33 -9.19
N VAL A 244 -6.15 17.93 -10.39
CA VAL A 244 -5.42 16.99 -11.22
C VAL A 244 -4.58 17.80 -12.21
N LEU A 245 -3.27 17.58 -12.21
CA LEU A 245 -2.37 18.10 -13.22
C LEU A 245 -1.87 16.94 -14.07
N ILE A 246 -1.98 17.07 -15.39
CA ILE A 246 -1.43 16.10 -16.34
C ILE A 246 -0.38 16.83 -17.16
N LEU A 247 0.88 16.39 -17.04
CA LEU A 247 1.99 16.92 -17.82
C LEU A 247 2.17 16.06 -19.07
N VAL A 248 2.15 16.72 -20.23
CA VAL A 248 2.26 16.07 -21.54
C VAL A 248 3.53 16.56 -22.22
N ARG A 249 4.33 15.65 -22.77
CA ARG A 249 5.51 16.04 -23.57
C ARG A 249 5.05 16.77 -24.83
N ALA A 250 5.81 17.79 -25.23
CA ALA A 250 5.47 18.67 -26.35
C ALA A 250 5.28 17.95 -27.70
N GLU A 251 5.84 16.76 -27.85
CA GLU A 251 5.72 15.91 -29.04
C GLU A 251 4.34 15.26 -29.22
N TYR A 252 3.53 15.16 -28.17
CA TYR A 252 2.18 14.59 -28.25
C TYR A 252 1.14 15.67 -28.51
N GLN A 253 0.27 15.41 -29.47
CA GLN A 253 -0.92 16.21 -29.69
C GLN A 253 -2.04 15.71 -28.77
N VAL A 254 -2.56 16.62 -27.94
CA VAL A 254 -3.66 16.33 -27.02
C VAL A 254 -4.77 17.35 -27.12
N LYS A 255 -6.01 16.90 -26.94
CA LYS A 255 -7.20 17.74 -26.83
C LYS A 255 -7.78 17.61 -25.44
N ARG A 256 -7.98 18.74 -24.75
CA ARG A 256 -8.67 18.75 -23.47
C ARG A 256 -10.17 18.54 -23.66
N VAL A 257 -10.73 17.59 -22.92
CA VAL A 257 -12.18 17.38 -22.84
C VAL A 257 -12.74 18.25 -21.71
N VAL A 258 -13.83 18.97 -21.98
CA VAL A 258 -14.50 19.79 -20.96
C VAL A 258 -15.13 18.85 -19.93
N CYS A 259 -14.83 19.10 -18.66
CA CYS A 259 -15.30 18.29 -17.54
C CYS A 259 -16.15 19.16 -16.62
N ASP A 260 -17.38 18.73 -16.37
CA ASP A 260 -18.28 19.37 -15.40
C ASP A 260 -18.07 18.81 -13.98
N LEU A 261 -17.33 17.71 -13.86
CA LEU A 261 -16.97 17.11 -12.59
C LEU A 261 -15.70 17.77 -12.03
N PRO A 262 -15.75 18.25 -10.77
CA PRO A 262 -14.58 18.79 -10.09
C PRO A 262 -13.54 17.69 -9.82
N ASN A 263 -12.27 18.08 -9.70
CA ASN A 263 -11.15 17.17 -9.46
C ASN A 263 -10.99 16.06 -10.51
N VAL A 264 -11.49 16.31 -11.72
CA VAL A 264 -11.33 15.43 -12.88
C VAL A 264 -10.68 16.23 -14.01
N CYS A 265 -9.71 15.64 -14.69
CA CYS A 265 -9.08 16.22 -15.87
C CYS A 265 -8.99 15.15 -16.96
N VAL A 266 -9.52 15.44 -18.14
CA VAL A 266 -9.58 14.47 -19.25
C VAL A 266 -8.88 15.03 -20.49
N LEU A 267 -8.01 14.22 -21.07
CA LEU A 267 -7.27 14.50 -22.30
C LEU A 267 -7.47 13.37 -23.30
N ASP A 268 -7.73 13.75 -24.56
CA ASP A 268 -7.69 12.86 -25.72
C ASP A 268 -6.35 13.01 -26.43
N PHE A 269 -5.63 11.90 -26.62
CA PHE A 269 -4.42 11.88 -27.43
C PHE A 269 -4.79 11.67 -28.89
N VAL A 270 -4.26 12.54 -29.75
CA VAL A 270 -4.52 12.51 -31.20
C VAL A 270 -3.48 11.59 -31.85
N GLY A 271 -3.94 10.50 -32.47
CA GLY A 271 -3.09 9.49 -33.12
C GLY A 271 -3.91 8.45 -33.88
N GLU A 272 -3.26 7.41 -34.40
CA GLU A 272 -3.94 6.29 -35.09
C GLU A 272 -4.88 5.50 -34.16
N ASP A 273 -4.57 5.50 -32.87
CA ASP A 273 -5.39 4.93 -31.81
C ASP A 273 -5.86 6.04 -30.85
N GLU A 274 -7.17 6.26 -30.76
CA GLU A 274 -7.76 7.20 -29.81
C GLU A 274 -7.55 6.71 -28.38
N LEU A 275 -6.55 7.27 -27.69
CA LEU A 275 -6.32 7.04 -26.26
C LEU A 275 -6.87 8.21 -25.45
N ARG A 276 -7.76 7.90 -24.51
CA ARG A 276 -8.23 8.87 -23.51
C ARG A 276 -7.57 8.64 -22.15
N ILE A 277 -7.11 9.73 -21.55
CA ILE A 277 -6.54 9.76 -20.21
C ILE A 277 -7.44 10.60 -19.32
N CYS A 278 -7.84 10.06 -18.16
CA CYS A 278 -8.69 10.69 -17.16
C CYS A 278 -7.97 10.68 -15.81
N GLY A 279 -7.48 11.83 -15.36
CA GLY A 279 -6.93 11.97 -14.02
C GLY A 279 -8.04 12.34 -13.03
N VAL A 280 -8.04 11.71 -11.85
CA VAL A 280 -9.05 11.88 -10.80
C VAL A 280 -8.37 12.11 -9.45
N TYR A 281 -8.89 13.05 -8.67
CA TYR A 281 -8.57 13.20 -7.25
C TYR A 281 -9.84 13.11 -6.40
N ALA A 282 -10.00 12.02 -5.66
CA ALA A 282 -11.19 11.69 -4.91
C ALA A 282 -10.99 11.87 -3.39
N PRO A 283 -11.21 13.07 -2.84
CA PRO A 283 -10.96 13.31 -1.41
C PRO A 283 -11.92 12.53 -0.51
N ASP A 284 -11.44 12.05 0.65
CA ASP A 284 -12.24 11.28 1.61
C ASP A 284 -13.47 12.04 2.15
N SER A 285 -13.38 13.37 2.16
CA SER A 285 -14.45 14.25 2.64
C SER A 285 -15.69 14.24 1.72
N LYS A 286 -15.58 13.69 0.51
CA LYS A 286 -16.66 13.66 -0.48
C LYS A 286 -17.15 12.25 -0.74
N SER A 287 -18.47 12.06 -0.74
CA SER A 287 -19.07 10.81 -1.23
C SER A 287 -19.03 10.79 -2.76
N TRP A 288 -18.21 9.92 -3.33
CA TRP A 288 -18.07 9.75 -4.78
C TRP A 288 -19.14 8.83 -5.36
N LYS A 289 -19.70 9.25 -6.50
CA LYS A 289 -20.56 8.43 -7.36
C LYS A 289 -19.78 8.10 -8.62
N TRP A 290 -19.23 6.89 -8.69
CA TRP A 290 -18.34 6.48 -9.77
C TRP A 290 -19.03 6.48 -11.14
N ASP A 291 -20.34 6.24 -11.18
CA ASP A 291 -21.15 6.31 -12.40
C ASP A 291 -21.05 7.67 -13.12
N ASN A 292 -20.76 8.76 -12.40
CA ASN A 292 -20.61 10.06 -13.02
C ASN A 292 -19.36 10.15 -13.92
N LEU A 293 -18.36 9.28 -13.73
CA LEU A 293 -17.18 9.20 -14.59
C LEU A 293 -17.45 8.48 -15.91
N THR A 294 -18.55 7.71 -16.01
CA THR A 294 -18.88 6.89 -17.18
C THR A 294 -18.95 7.71 -18.47
N ILE A 295 -19.47 8.94 -18.39
CA ILE A 295 -19.60 9.84 -19.56
C ILE A 295 -18.26 10.23 -20.17
N TYR A 296 -17.17 10.09 -19.42
CA TYR A 296 -15.82 10.41 -19.87
C TYR A 296 -15.08 9.21 -20.43
N LEU A 297 -15.66 8.00 -20.41
CA LEU A 297 -14.99 6.82 -20.94
C LEU A 297 -15.02 6.77 -22.47
N ALA A 298 -13.96 6.23 -23.04
CA ALA A 298 -13.81 5.91 -24.46
C ALA A 298 -13.40 4.44 -24.62
N LYS A 299 -13.26 3.98 -25.87
CA LYS A 299 -12.90 2.58 -26.17
C LYS A 299 -11.54 2.17 -25.58
N LYS A 300 -10.56 3.08 -25.62
CA LYS A 300 -9.27 2.95 -24.92
C LYS A 300 -9.19 4.07 -23.90
N THR A 301 -9.24 3.73 -22.62
CA THR A 301 -9.24 4.72 -21.54
C THR A 301 -8.39 4.28 -20.39
N VAL A 302 -7.64 5.24 -19.85
CA VAL A 302 -6.91 5.13 -18.59
C VAL A 302 -7.48 6.13 -17.63
N ILE A 303 -7.90 5.67 -16.46
CA ILE A 303 -8.28 6.50 -15.33
C ILE A 303 -7.21 6.35 -14.26
N PHE A 304 -6.67 7.42 -13.71
CA PHE A 304 -5.61 7.34 -12.70
C PHE A 304 -5.70 8.45 -11.68
N GLY A 305 -5.11 8.23 -10.51
CA GLY A 305 -4.93 9.24 -9.48
C GLY A 305 -5.23 8.69 -8.09
N ASP A 306 -5.49 9.60 -7.15
CA ASP A 306 -5.81 9.27 -5.76
C ASP A 306 -7.32 9.00 -5.65
N PHE A 307 -7.68 7.74 -5.55
CA PHE A 307 -9.08 7.32 -5.36
C PHE A 307 -9.50 7.38 -3.89
N ASN A 308 -8.55 7.52 -2.97
CA ASN A 308 -8.71 7.41 -1.52
C ASN A 308 -9.49 6.14 -1.08
N VAL A 309 -9.45 5.09 -1.90
CA VAL A 309 -10.09 3.79 -1.67
C VAL A 309 -9.05 2.70 -1.83
N ASP A 310 -8.76 1.97 -0.76
CA ASP A 310 -7.92 0.78 -0.80
C ASP A 310 -8.77 -0.43 -1.18
N LEU A 311 -8.46 -1.03 -2.33
CA LEU A 311 -9.23 -2.12 -2.95
C LEU A 311 -9.29 -3.42 -2.11
N ASN A 312 -8.45 -3.53 -1.09
CA ASN A 312 -8.38 -4.69 -0.20
C ASN A 312 -8.88 -4.39 1.21
N GLN A 313 -8.78 -3.14 1.67
CA GLN A 313 -9.10 -2.77 3.05
C GLN A 313 -10.49 -2.10 3.19
N ASP A 314 -10.97 -1.38 2.18
CA ASP A 314 -12.15 -0.51 2.34
C ASP A 314 -13.49 -1.15 1.95
N SER A 315 -13.59 -2.49 2.04
CA SER A 315 -14.84 -3.26 1.96
C SER A 315 -15.88 -2.70 0.98
N THR A 316 -16.93 -2.03 1.47
CA THR A 316 -18.05 -1.51 0.66
C THR A 316 -17.65 -0.38 -0.29
N LYS A 317 -16.70 0.50 0.08
CA LYS A 317 -16.19 1.54 -0.83
C LYS A 317 -15.44 0.89 -2.01
N ALA A 318 -14.60 -0.10 -1.70
CA ALA A 318 -13.86 -0.86 -2.71
C ALA A 318 -14.79 -1.67 -3.62
N GLU A 319 -15.83 -2.31 -3.06
CA GLU A 319 -16.78 -3.07 -3.85
C GLU A 319 -17.62 -2.18 -4.77
N SER A 320 -18.04 -1.00 -4.30
CA SER A 320 -18.74 -0.01 -5.13
C SER A 320 -17.90 0.44 -6.33
N LEU A 321 -16.63 0.78 -6.09
CA LEU A 321 -15.70 1.18 -7.15
C LEU A 321 -15.43 0.04 -8.15
N LEU A 322 -15.15 -1.16 -7.65
CA LEU A 322 -14.85 -2.32 -8.50
C LEU A 322 -16.06 -2.78 -9.30
N SER A 323 -17.26 -2.74 -8.71
CA SER A 323 -18.50 -3.07 -9.41
C SER A 323 -18.75 -2.13 -10.59
N TRP A 324 -18.58 -0.82 -10.37
CA TRP A 324 -18.64 0.15 -11.45
C TRP A 324 -17.55 -0.09 -12.51
N ALA A 325 -16.29 -0.29 -12.09
CA ALA A 325 -15.18 -0.54 -13.00
C ALA A 325 -15.41 -1.78 -13.88
N ASP A 326 -15.85 -2.89 -13.28
CA ASP A 326 -16.17 -4.13 -13.99
C ASP A 326 -17.30 -3.93 -15.02
N ASN A 327 -18.33 -3.14 -14.70
CA ASN A 327 -19.41 -2.82 -15.63
C ASN A 327 -18.94 -2.02 -16.85
N GLN A 328 -17.83 -1.29 -16.70
CA GLN A 328 -17.20 -0.50 -17.76
C GLN A 328 -15.98 -1.20 -18.39
N PHE A 329 -15.74 -2.49 -18.05
CA PHE A 329 -14.58 -3.27 -18.50
C PHE A 329 -13.23 -2.63 -18.15
N LEU A 330 -13.17 -1.89 -17.04
CA LEU A 330 -11.96 -1.27 -16.52
C LEU A 330 -11.26 -2.24 -15.55
N ALA A 331 -10.06 -2.68 -15.92
CA ALA A 331 -9.22 -3.49 -15.05
C ALA A 331 -8.40 -2.60 -14.11
N PRO A 332 -8.27 -2.93 -12.81
CA PRO A 332 -7.43 -2.18 -11.88
C PRO A 332 -5.94 -2.53 -12.02
N PHE A 333 -5.12 -1.50 -12.03
CA PHE A 333 -3.66 -1.56 -12.05
C PHE A 333 -3.14 -0.94 -10.75
N THR A 334 -2.86 -1.78 -9.75
CA THR A 334 -2.36 -1.32 -8.44
C THR A 334 -0.86 -1.54 -8.30
N PRO A 335 -0.14 -0.63 -7.63
CA PRO A 335 1.25 -0.87 -7.25
C PRO A 335 1.37 -1.94 -6.15
N ASP A 336 2.54 -2.56 -6.06
CA ASP A 336 2.83 -3.60 -5.06
C ASP A 336 3.07 -3.02 -3.65
N ALA A 337 3.34 -1.71 -3.55
CA ALA A 337 3.66 -1.00 -2.31
C ALA A 337 2.59 0.05 -1.96
N PRO A 338 2.42 0.38 -0.66
CA PRO A 338 1.57 1.47 -0.19
C PRO A 338 1.90 2.81 -0.86
N THR A 339 0.88 3.56 -1.25
CA THR A 339 1.04 4.85 -1.92
C THR A 339 0.78 6.04 -0.98
N SER A 340 0.10 5.78 0.15
CA SER A 340 -0.08 6.76 1.22
C SER A 340 0.88 6.52 2.38
N MET A 341 1.81 7.46 2.61
CA MET A 341 2.70 7.47 3.77
C MET A 341 1.95 7.62 5.11
N ARG A 342 0.75 8.22 5.09
CA ARG A 342 0.01 8.56 6.31
C ARG A 342 -0.81 7.40 6.86
N SER A 343 -1.20 6.49 5.99
CA SER A 343 -2.16 5.43 6.32
C SER A 343 -1.69 4.04 5.91
N ASN A 344 -0.52 3.89 5.29
CA ASN A 344 0.00 2.62 4.80
C ASN A 344 -1.01 1.88 3.88
N ARG A 345 -1.77 2.65 3.10
CA ARG A 345 -2.81 2.19 2.19
C ARG A 345 -2.38 2.37 0.74
N VAL A 346 -2.93 1.53 -0.15
CA VAL A 346 -2.78 1.67 -1.61
C VAL A 346 -4.05 2.37 -2.12
N ILE A 347 -3.99 3.69 -2.24
CA ILE A 347 -5.12 4.53 -2.64
C ILE A 347 -4.91 5.23 -3.99
N ASP A 348 -3.67 5.21 -4.47
CA ASP A 348 -3.28 5.75 -5.75
C ASP A 348 -3.02 4.58 -6.72
N TYR A 349 -3.75 4.53 -7.81
CA TYR A 349 -3.64 3.48 -8.83
C TYR A 349 -4.24 3.94 -10.15
N ALA A 350 -4.30 3.04 -11.13
CA ALA A 350 -5.03 3.27 -12.38
C ALA A 350 -6.09 2.20 -12.62
N LEU A 351 -7.08 2.54 -13.43
CA LEU A 351 -8.08 1.64 -14.01
C LEU A 351 -7.98 1.79 -15.53
N ALA A 352 -7.93 0.70 -16.29
CA ALA A 352 -7.76 0.78 -17.74
C ALA A 352 -8.67 -0.17 -18.50
N CYS A 353 -9.14 0.29 -19.66
CA CYS A 353 -9.88 -0.51 -20.63
C CYS A 353 -9.18 -0.41 -22.00
N GLY A 354 -9.04 -1.56 -22.68
CA GLY A 354 -8.50 -1.62 -24.04
C GLY A 354 -7.00 -1.35 -24.17
N ILE A 355 -6.27 -1.21 -23.06
CA ILE A 355 -4.83 -0.94 -23.05
C ILE A 355 -4.16 -1.59 -21.83
N SER A 356 -2.93 -2.07 -22.01
CA SER A 356 -2.07 -2.50 -20.91
C SER A 356 -1.19 -1.34 -20.47
N ILE A 357 -1.11 -1.11 -19.16
CA ILE A 357 -0.34 -0.02 -18.58
C ILE A 357 0.71 -0.60 -17.64
N ASP A 358 1.89 -0.01 -17.66
CA ASP A 358 2.86 -0.14 -16.57
C ASP A 358 2.84 1.12 -15.71
N ILE A 359 2.54 0.95 -14.42
CA ILE A 359 2.66 2.02 -13.43
C ILE A 359 4.05 1.93 -12.82
N GLN A 360 4.84 2.98 -13.00
CA GLN A 360 6.15 3.10 -12.37
C GLN A 360 6.01 3.76 -11.00
N ASN A 361 6.56 3.11 -9.96
CA ASN A 361 6.71 3.74 -8.66
C ASN A 361 7.96 4.62 -8.68
N PHE A 362 7.81 5.90 -8.31
CA PHE A 362 8.95 6.79 -8.11
C PHE A 362 9.66 6.42 -6.80
N ASN A 363 10.83 5.78 -6.90
CA ASN A 363 11.62 5.29 -5.77
C ASN A 363 12.76 6.26 -5.38
N GLU A 364 12.54 7.57 -5.32
CA GLU A 364 13.52 8.44 -4.64
C GLU A 364 13.22 8.49 -3.14
N THR A 365 14.18 8.04 -2.35
CA THR A 365 14.27 8.36 -0.91
C THR A 365 14.54 9.86 -0.75
N ARG A 366 13.48 10.68 -0.77
CA ARG A 366 13.59 12.08 -0.32
C ARG A 366 13.29 12.18 1.17
N SER A 367 14.26 12.69 1.91
CA SER A 367 14.11 13.13 3.29
C SER A 367 13.09 14.27 3.37
N GLY A 368 11.86 13.96 3.78
CA GLY A 368 10.98 14.93 4.45
C GLY A 368 9.85 15.59 3.65
N GLU A 369 9.58 15.24 2.40
CA GLU A 369 8.43 15.81 1.65
C GLU A 369 7.48 14.73 1.10
N LYS A 370 6.20 15.10 1.02
CA LYS A 370 5.06 14.26 0.63
C LYS A 370 5.38 13.45 -0.63
N CYS A 371 5.28 12.12 -0.55
CA CYS A 371 5.13 11.28 -1.74
C CYS A 371 3.78 11.60 -2.38
N SER A 372 3.76 12.52 -3.35
CA SER A 372 2.73 12.50 -4.40
C SER A 372 3.09 11.41 -5.39
N LEU A 373 2.10 10.71 -5.93
CA LEU A 373 2.34 9.78 -7.02
C LEU A 373 2.79 10.59 -8.24
N GLU A 374 4.10 10.77 -8.43
CA GLU A 374 4.69 11.12 -9.72
C GLU A 374 4.62 9.87 -10.60
N GLY A 375 3.39 9.52 -11.01
CA GLY A 375 3.14 8.37 -11.86
C GLY A 375 3.61 8.66 -13.27
N LEU A 376 4.82 8.21 -13.60
CA LEU A 376 5.27 8.13 -14.98
C LEU A 376 4.52 6.96 -15.64
N LEU A 377 3.42 7.28 -16.33
CA LEU A 377 2.74 6.33 -17.21
C LEU A 377 3.57 6.21 -18.49
N SER A 378 4.32 5.12 -18.63
CA SER A 378 4.98 4.77 -19.89
C SER A 378 4.04 3.92 -20.73
N PHE A 379 3.61 4.46 -21.87
CA PHE A 379 2.92 3.70 -22.91
C PHE A 379 3.99 3.12 -23.85
N HIS A 380 3.93 1.81 -24.11
CA HIS A 380 4.80 1.11 -25.04
C HIS A 380 4.10 0.81 -26.36
#